data_AF-A0A6N7BYG0-F1
#
_entry.id   AF-A0A6N7BYG0-F1
#
_cell.length_a   1.000
_cell.length_b   1.000
_cell.length_c   1.000
_cell.angle_alpha   90.00
_cell.angle_beta   90.00
_cell.angle_gamma   90.00
#
_symmetry.space_group_name_H-M   'P 1'
#
loop_
_entity.id
_entity.type
_entity.pdbx_description
1 polymer ?
#
loop_
_entity_poly.entity_id
_entity_poly.type
_entity_poly.pdbx_seq_one_letter_code
_entity_poly.pdbx_strand_id
1 'polypeptide(L)'
;MSDSDLIKENERVAHRVFRFYSRKVFLAPNNRHFHEQRINAALLLTEKEPLQGAVADFFYGCWFDIPYDVNNLFTRIKDRLYPHVQQGFRDCIDKKRYIQRNSMLATRWSVLISPSLNEQKQRLRISSDDAREIAKDITTELMQAREDEDWGTIEQIENEFFAHCTARNDRLAFSLVWFRLGRSDWQFDARWDNCQHHLDQTIVKSI
;
A
#
# COMPACT_ATOMS: atom_id res chain seq x y z
N MET A 1 -4.22 -29.19 -22.48
CA MET A 1 -4.06 -28.08 -21.52
C MET A 1 -5.40 -27.88 -20.85
N SER A 2 -5.43 -27.73 -19.52
CA SER A 2 -6.68 -27.41 -18.82
C SER A 2 -7.04 -25.94 -19.01
N ASP A 3 -8.31 -25.57 -18.82
CA ASP A 3 -8.76 -24.17 -18.83
C ASP A 3 -8.02 -23.33 -17.79
N SER A 4 -7.62 -23.94 -16.66
CA SER A 4 -6.81 -23.28 -15.64
C SER A 4 -5.41 -22.92 -16.15
N ASP A 5 -4.79 -23.78 -16.95
CA ASP A 5 -3.46 -23.54 -17.53
C ASP A 5 -3.50 -22.43 -18.58
N LEU A 6 -4.58 -22.37 -19.37
CA LEU A 6 -4.82 -21.32 -20.35
C LEU A 6 -5.01 -19.95 -19.67
N ILE A 7 -5.77 -19.88 -18.58
CA ILE A 7 -5.98 -18.65 -17.80
C ILE A 7 -4.66 -18.15 -17.22
N LYS A 8 -3.86 -19.03 -16.61
CA LYS A 8 -2.56 -18.67 -16.02
C LYS A 8 -1.56 -18.19 -17.08
N GLU A 9 -1.53 -18.82 -18.25
CA GLU A 9 -0.64 -18.37 -19.33
C GLU A 9 -1.06 -17.01 -19.88
N ASN A 10 -2.36 -16.79 -20.07
CA ASN A 10 -2.90 -15.49 -20.49
C ASN A 10 -2.56 -14.38 -19.48
N GLU A 11 -2.67 -14.65 -18.18
CA GLU A 11 -2.33 -13.69 -17.13
C GLU A 11 -0.82 -13.40 -17.09
N ARG A 12 0.04 -14.40 -17.31
CA ARG A 12 1.49 -14.21 -17.46
C ARG A 12 1.83 -13.32 -18.64
N VAL A 13 1.19 -13.54 -19.79
CA VAL A 13 1.36 -12.70 -20.99
C VAL A 13 0.92 -11.27 -20.67
N ALA A 14 -0.25 -11.09 -20.05
CA ALA A 14 -0.75 -9.78 -19.64
C ALA A 14 0.22 -9.05 -18.69
N HIS A 15 0.83 -9.75 -17.71
CA HIS A 15 1.85 -9.16 -16.84
C HIS A 15 3.11 -8.73 -17.59
N ARG A 16 3.56 -9.51 -18.59
CA ARG A 16 4.72 -9.12 -19.42
C ARG A 16 4.42 -7.86 -20.21
N VAL A 17 3.26 -7.80 -20.86
CA VAL A 17 2.80 -6.64 -21.64
C VAL A 17 2.66 -5.42 -20.73
N PHE A 18 2.04 -5.58 -19.55
CA PHE A 18 1.89 -4.51 -18.56
C PHE A 18 3.25 -3.94 -18.14
N ARG A 19 4.23 -4.79 -17.79
CA ARG A 19 5.58 -4.35 -17.41
C ARG A 19 6.32 -3.68 -18.56
N PHE A 20 6.18 -4.18 -19.78
CA PHE A 20 6.78 -3.57 -20.97
C PHE A 20 6.26 -2.13 -21.16
N TYR A 21 4.93 -1.94 -21.17
CA TYR A 21 4.36 -0.61 -21.35
C TYR A 21 4.55 0.29 -20.12
N SER A 22 4.70 -0.26 -18.92
CA SER A 22 5.09 0.51 -17.73
C SER A 22 6.46 1.20 -17.94
N ARG A 23 7.44 0.48 -18.49
CA ARG A 23 8.75 1.07 -18.83
C ARG A 23 8.65 2.10 -19.96
N LYS A 24 7.80 1.85 -20.96
CA LYS A 24 7.57 2.80 -22.05
C LYS A 24 6.91 4.10 -21.56
N VAL A 25 5.91 3.99 -20.69
CA VAL A 25 5.28 5.14 -20.03
C VAL A 25 6.29 5.93 -19.20
N PHE A 26 7.15 5.26 -18.42
CA PHE A 26 8.19 5.93 -17.64
C PHE A 26 9.14 6.75 -18.52
N LEU A 27 9.52 6.22 -19.69
CA LEU A 27 10.42 6.89 -20.64
C LEU A 27 9.73 7.98 -21.46
N ALA A 28 8.43 7.85 -21.73
CA ALA A 28 7.64 8.81 -22.51
C ALA A 28 6.30 9.10 -21.80
N PRO A 29 6.31 9.93 -20.74
CA PRO A 29 5.15 10.12 -19.85
C PRO A 29 3.90 10.68 -20.53
N ASN A 30 4.05 11.43 -21.61
CA ASN A 30 2.97 12.06 -22.36
C ASN A 30 2.50 11.24 -23.58
N ASN A 31 3.01 10.02 -23.77
CA ASN A 31 2.61 9.18 -24.89
C ASN A 31 1.33 8.41 -24.56
N ARG A 32 0.20 8.91 -25.05
CA ARG A 32 -1.13 8.32 -24.86
C ARG A 32 -1.22 6.85 -25.26
N HIS A 33 -0.64 6.47 -26.39
CA HIS A 33 -0.68 5.08 -26.88
C HIS A 33 -0.06 4.12 -25.86
N PHE A 34 1.07 4.48 -25.24
CA PHE A 34 1.69 3.62 -24.22
C PHE A 34 0.83 3.44 -22.97
N HIS A 35 0.12 4.49 -22.54
CA HIS A 35 -0.83 4.39 -21.44
C HIS A 35 -2.02 3.49 -21.77
N GLU A 36 -2.62 3.64 -22.96
CA GLU A 36 -3.75 2.83 -23.38
C GLU A 36 -3.39 1.34 -23.45
N GLN A 37 -2.23 1.01 -24.01
CA GLN A 37 -1.75 -0.38 -24.07
C GLN A 37 -1.49 -0.95 -22.67
N ARG A 38 -0.96 -0.13 -21.75
CA ARG A 38 -0.77 -0.53 -20.35
C ARG A 38 -2.10 -0.77 -19.63
N ILE A 39 -3.09 0.09 -19.85
CA ILE A 39 -4.44 -0.06 -19.29
C ILE A 39 -5.13 -1.31 -19.86
N ASN A 40 -5.02 -1.55 -21.17
CA ASN A 40 -5.56 -2.75 -21.81
C ASN A 40 -4.95 -4.02 -21.23
N ALA A 41 -3.63 -4.04 -20.99
CA ALA A 41 -2.98 -5.17 -20.33
C ALA A 41 -3.47 -5.36 -18.89
N ALA A 42 -3.67 -4.26 -18.14
CA ALA A 42 -4.19 -4.30 -16.78
C ALA A 42 -5.62 -4.85 -16.68
N LEU A 43 -6.47 -4.58 -17.69
CA LEU A 43 -7.82 -5.13 -17.77
C LEU A 43 -7.85 -6.67 -17.90
N LEU A 44 -6.77 -7.29 -18.38
CA LEU A 44 -6.65 -8.74 -18.48
C LEU A 44 -6.15 -9.41 -17.19
N LEU A 45 -5.66 -8.62 -16.22
CA LEU A 45 -5.21 -9.13 -14.93
C LEU A 45 -6.38 -9.33 -13.98
N THR A 46 -6.27 -10.25 -13.02
CA THR A 46 -7.34 -10.44 -12.02
C THR A 46 -7.37 -9.32 -10.99
N GLU A 47 -6.19 -8.79 -10.62
CA GLU A 47 -6.02 -7.73 -9.63
C GLU A 47 -6.58 -6.37 -10.11
N LYS A 48 -7.15 -5.59 -9.18
CA LYS A 48 -7.66 -4.23 -9.48
C LYS A 48 -6.60 -3.13 -9.36
N GLU A 49 -5.59 -3.32 -8.50
CA GLU A 49 -4.56 -2.31 -8.25
C GLU A 49 -3.69 -1.94 -9.47
N PRO A 50 -3.31 -2.87 -10.37
CA PRO A 50 -2.55 -2.53 -11.58
C PRO A 50 -3.33 -1.59 -12.51
N LEU A 51 -4.64 -1.82 -12.64
CA LEU A 51 -5.52 -0.99 -13.46
C LEU A 51 -5.63 0.42 -12.87
N GLN A 52 -5.90 0.52 -11.57
CA GLN A 52 -5.93 1.81 -10.87
C GLN A 52 -4.63 2.59 -11.08
N GLY A 53 -3.47 1.95 -10.84
CA GLY A 53 -2.18 2.60 -10.99
C GLY A 53 -1.90 3.08 -12.42
N ALA A 54 -2.27 2.27 -13.42
CA ALA A 54 -2.14 2.64 -14.83
C ALA A 54 -3.02 3.82 -15.24
N VAL A 55 -4.27 3.86 -14.76
CA VAL A 55 -5.20 4.96 -15.03
C VAL A 55 -4.73 6.23 -14.34
N ALA A 56 -4.20 6.13 -13.11
CA ALA A 56 -3.67 7.30 -12.40
C ALA A 56 -2.45 7.91 -13.12
N ASP A 57 -1.54 7.07 -13.64
CA ASP A 57 -0.43 7.55 -14.48
C ASP A 57 -0.92 8.18 -15.79
N PHE A 58 -1.99 7.65 -16.41
CA PHE A 58 -2.60 8.25 -17.60
C PHE A 58 -3.15 9.64 -17.33
N PHE A 59 -3.90 9.80 -16.24
CA PHE A 59 -4.45 11.11 -15.85
C PHE A 59 -3.35 12.13 -15.51
N TYR A 60 -2.19 11.67 -15.02
CA TYR A 60 -1.04 12.55 -14.76
C TYR A 60 -0.26 12.90 -16.04
N GLY A 61 0.11 11.88 -16.83
CA GLY A 61 0.98 12.03 -18.00
C GLY A 61 0.29 12.59 -19.24
N CYS A 62 -1.00 12.29 -19.40
CA CYS A 62 -1.83 12.70 -20.53
C CYS A 62 -2.94 13.68 -20.09
N TRP A 63 -2.66 14.55 -19.14
CA TRP A 63 -3.64 15.48 -18.55
C TRP A 63 -4.38 16.34 -19.59
N PHE A 64 -3.70 16.69 -20.70
CA PHE A 64 -4.27 17.46 -21.80
C PHE A 64 -5.33 16.68 -22.61
N ASP A 65 -5.25 15.34 -22.62
CA ASP A 65 -6.16 14.47 -23.37
C ASP A 65 -7.45 14.14 -22.59
N ILE A 66 -7.44 14.32 -21.26
CA ILE A 66 -8.57 13.99 -20.36
C ILE A 66 -9.89 14.65 -20.82
N PRO A 67 -9.94 15.95 -21.18
CA PRO A 67 -11.20 16.60 -21.53
C PRO A 67 -11.88 16.05 -22.80
N TYR A 68 -11.16 15.31 -23.64
CA TYR A 68 -11.64 14.97 -24.99
C TYR A 68 -12.10 13.52 -25.15
N ASP A 69 -11.57 12.57 -24.37
CA ASP A 69 -11.84 11.13 -24.60
C ASP A 69 -11.83 10.23 -23.34
N VAL A 70 -11.87 10.83 -22.15
CA VAL A 70 -11.80 10.05 -20.90
C VAL A 70 -13.09 9.29 -20.60
N ASN A 71 -14.24 9.70 -21.13
CA ASN A 71 -15.53 9.07 -20.86
C ASN A 71 -15.63 7.65 -21.43
N ASN A 72 -15.06 7.43 -22.63
CA ASN A 72 -15.00 6.12 -23.26
C ASN A 72 -14.09 5.17 -22.47
N LEU A 73 -12.91 5.66 -22.07
CA LEU A 73 -12.01 4.94 -21.20
C LEU A 73 -12.68 4.59 -19.86
N PHE A 74 -13.32 5.56 -19.22
CA PHE A 74 -13.93 5.39 -17.90
C PHE A 74 -15.08 4.38 -17.92
N THR A 75 -15.89 4.39 -18.98
CA THR A 75 -16.96 3.41 -19.18
C THR A 75 -16.43 1.99 -19.26
N ARG A 76 -15.27 1.77 -19.89
CA ARG A 76 -14.63 0.46 -20.01
C ARG A 76 -14.03 -0.07 -18.71
N ILE A 77 -13.57 0.81 -17.82
CA ILE A 77 -12.82 0.43 -16.61
C ILE A 77 -13.65 0.48 -15.32
N LYS A 78 -14.82 1.12 -15.33
CA LYS A 78 -15.59 1.41 -14.09
C LYS A 78 -15.78 0.18 -13.21
N ASP A 79 -16.25 -0.95 -13.76
CA ASP A 79 -16.58 -2.15 -12.97
C ASP A 79 -15.33 -2.91 -12.46
N ARG A 80 -14.15 -2.49 -12.92
CA ARG A 80 -12.85 -3.04 -12.54
C ARG A 80 -12.11 -2.19 -11.50
N LEU A 81 -12.73 -1.11 -11.02
CA LEU A 81 -12.19 -0.24 -9.97
C LEU A 81 -13.07 -0.31 -8.71
N TYR A 82 -12.49 -0.01 -7.55
CA TYR A 82 -13.27 0.17 -6.32
C TYR A 82 -14.13 1.44 -6.38
N PRO A 83 -15.32 1.48 -5.72
CA PRO A 83 -16.23 2.63 -5.81
C PRO A 83 -15.60 3.97 -5.44
N HIS A 84 -14.79 4.02 -4.37
CA HIS A 84 -14.11 5.25 -3.95
C HIS A 84 -13.05 5.73 -4.97
N VAL A 85 -12.37 4.79 -5.64
CA VAL A 85 -11.39 5.08 -6.69
C VAL A 85 -12.09 5.63 -7.94
N GLN A 86 -13.23 5.02 -8.31
CA GLN A 86 -14.05 5.53 -9.41
C GLN A 86 -14.48 6.97 -9.15
N GLN A 87 -14.93 7.28 -7.94
CA GLN A 87 -15.33 8.64 -7.58
C GLN A 87 -14.16 9.62 -7.67
N GLY A 88 -12.97 9.24 -7.20
CA GLY A 88 -11.80 10.10 -7.30
C GLY A 88 -11.39 10.42 -8.75
N PHE A 89 -11.48 9.44 -9.66
CA PHE A 89 -11.28 9.71 -11.09
C PHE A 89 -12.40 10.57 -11.69
N ARG A 90 -13.67 10.36 -11.30
CA ARG A 90 -14.79 11.23 -11.72
C ARG A 90 -14.56 12.67 -11.29
N ASP A 91 -14.07 12.90 -10.07
CA ASP A 91 -13.74 14.25 -9.60
C ASP A 91 -12.63 14.91 -10.42
N CYS A 92 -11.71 14.12 -11.00
CA CYS A 92 -10.72 14.62 -11.96
C CYS A 92 -11.33 14.95 -13.32
N ILE A 93 -12.26 14.13 -13.82
CA ILE A 93 -12.99 14.39 -15.07
C ILE A 93 -13.85 15.67 -14.94
N ASP A 94 -14.54 15.81 -13.81
CA ASP A 94 -15.37 16.97 -13.46
C ASP A 94 -14.52 18.22 -13.12
N LYS A 95 -13.19 18.14 -13.23
CA LYS A 95 -12.23 19.22 -12.94
C LYS A 95 -12.29 19.76 -11.50
N LYS A 96 -12.84 18.99 -10.56
CA LYS A 96 -12.84 19.35 -9.13
C LYS A 96 -11.45 19.23 -8.52
N ARG A 97 -10.63 18.31 -9.04
CA ARG A 97 -9.26 18.02 -8.57
C ARG A 97 -8.38 17.60 -9.75
N TYR A 98 -7.07 17.80 -9.64
CA TYR A 98 -6.09 17.28 -10.60
C TYR A 98 -5.23 16.22 -9.93
N ILE A 99 -4.77 15.22 -10.69
CA ILE A 99 -3.79 14.26 -10.18
C ILE A 99 -2.44 14.96 -10.03
N GLN A 100 -1.92 14.94 -8.81
CA GLN A 100 -0.59 15.44 -8.49
C GLN A 100 0.43 14.29 -8.45
N ARG A 101 1.72 14.65 -8.40
CA ARG A 101 2.83 13.69 -8.33
C ARG A 101 2.72 12.72 -7.13
N ASN A 102 2.05 13.16 -6.07
CA ASN A 102 1.60 12.33 -4.97
C ASN A 102 0.07 12.29 -4.99
N SER A 103 -0.54 11.12 -5.08
CA SER A 103 -2.01 10.99 -5.22
C SER A 103 -2.57 9.78 -4.48
N MET A 104 -3.78 9.93 -3.93
CA MET A 104 -4.53 8.82 -3.32
C MET A 104 -4.97 7.78 -4.34
N LEU A 105 -4.99 8.16 -5.63
CA LEU A 105 -5.32 7.27 -6.73
C LEU A 105 -4.11 6.46 -7.20
N ALA A 106 -2.89 6.82 -6.79
CA ALA A 106 -1.70 6.06 -7.14
C ALA A 106 -1.59 4.77 -6.31
N THR A 107 -1.06 3.72 -6.91
CA THR A 107 -0.81 2.43 -6.24
C THR A 107 0.67 2.07 -6.33
N ARG A 108 1.07 0.95 -5.72
CA ARG A 108 2.42 0.38 -5.92
C ARG A 108 2.74 0.05 -7.38
N TRP A 109 1.72 0.01 -8.24
CA TRP A 109 1.87 -0.27 -9.67
C TRP A 109 2.01 1.00 -10.51
N SER A 110 1.83 2.19 -9.94
CA SER A 110 2.07 3.47 -10.61
C SER A 110 3.56 3.67 -10.90
N VAL A 111 3.88 4.32 -12.02
CA VAL A 111 5.27 4.56 -12.46
C VAL A 111 5.63 6.03 -12.63
N LEU A 112 4.65 6.92 -12.77
CA LEU A 112 4.88 8.38 -12.88
C LEU A 112 4.58 9.10 -11.58
N ILE A 113 3.60 8.59 -10.83
CA ILE A 113 3.13 9.19 -9.59
C ILE A 113 3.27 8.22 -8.41
N SER A 114 3.42 8.77 -7.23
CA SER A 114 3.55 8.03 -5.97
C SER A 114 2.25 8.08 -5.17
N PRO A 115 1.92 7.03 -4.40
CA PRO A 115 0.85 7.10 -3.41
C PRO A 115 1.04 8.30 -2.48
N SER A 116 0.03 9.17 -2.38
CA SER A 116 0.09 10.27 -1.42
C SER A 116 0.00 9.72 0.00
N LEU A 117 0.78 10.32 0.88
CA LEU A 117 0.75 10.03 2.32
C LEU A 117 -0.59 10.40 2.98
N ASN A 118 -1.41 11.24 2.33
CA ASN A 118 -2.62 11.83 2.91
C ASN A 118 -3.93 11.26 2.36
N GLU A 119 -4.30 10.13 2.94
CA GLU A 119 -5.64 9.74 3.44
C GLU A 119 -5.60 8.30 4.01
N GLN A 120 -4.40 7.78 4.33
CA GLN A 120 -4.24 6.95 5.52
C GLN A 120 -3.76 7.87 6.65
N LYS A 121 -4.69 8.53 7.34
CA LYS A 121 -4.42 9.35 8.53
C LYS A 121 -3.73 8.61 9.70
N GLN A 122 -3.32 7.34 9.54
CA GLN A 122 -2.55 6.57 10.53
C GLN A 122 -1.61 5.52 9.90
N ARG A 123 -0.92 5.84 8.80
CA ARG A 123 0.23 5.03 8.37
C ARG A 123 1.38 5.93 7.97
N LEU A 124 2.10 6.41 8.99
CA LEU A 124 3.52 6.69 8.82
C LEU A 124 4.12 5.37 8.32
N ARG A 125 4.43 5.28 7.02
CA ARG A 125 5.12 4.12 6.44
C ARG A 125 6.49 4.04 7.10
N ILE A 126 6.57 3.26 8.16
CA ILE A 126 7.84 2.73 8.66
C ILE A 126 8.34 1.79 7.58
N SER A 127 9.58 2.00 7.11
CA SER A 127 10.21 1.06 6.21
C SER A 127 10.27 -0.32 6.88
N SER A 128 10.22 -1.41 6.10
CA SER A 128 10.43 -2.73 6.70
C SER A 128 11.77 -2.84 7.42
N ASP A 129 12.74 -2.01 7.04
CA ASP A 129 14.06 -1.96 7.65
C ASP A 129 14.00 -1.22 8.99
N ASP A 130 13.38 -0.04 9.03
CA ASP A 130 13.12 0.70 10.27
C ASP A 130 12.36 -0.14 11.30
N ALA A 131 11.33 -0.89 10.86
CA ALA A 131 10.56 -1.77 11.74
C ALA A 131 11.41 -2.92 12.32
N ARG A 132 12.37 -3.44 11.53
CA ARG A 132 13.29 -4.49 11.99
C ARG A 132 14.33 -3.96 12.96
N GLU A 133 14.82 -2.74 12.73
CA GLU A 133 15.77 -2.04 13.58
C GLU A 133 15.12 -1.72 14.93
N ILE A 134 13.97 -1.04 14.93
CA ILE A 134 13.18 -0.76 16.14
C ILE A 134 12.88 -2.06 16.91
N ALA A 135 12.42 -3.11 16.22
CA ALA A 135 12.14 -4.37 16.89
C ALA A 135 13.39 -5.01 17.50
N LYS A 136 14.58 -4.75 16.94
CA LYS A 136 15.85 -5.29 17.46
C LYS A 136 16.24 -4.53 18.71
N ASP A 137 16.19 -3.22 18.67
CA ASP A 137 16.59 -2.34 19.77
C ASP A 137 15.67 -2.56 20.97
N ILE A 138 14.35 -2.51 20.78
CA ILE A 138 13.37 -2.75 21.84
C ILE A 138 13.51 -4.14 22.47
N THR A 139 13.71 -5.20 21.66
CA THR A 139 13.94 -6.54 22.21
C THR A 139 15.21 -6.57 23.08
N THR A 140 16.27 -5.91 22.62
CA THR A 140 17.56 -5.90 23.32
C THR A 140 17.44 -5.15 24.65
N GLU A 141 16.82 -3.97 24.66
CA GLU A 141 16.61 -3.16 25.85
C GLU A 141 15.71 -3.86 26.88
N LEU A 142 14.62 -4.50 26.44
CA LEU A 142 13.74 -5.26 27.32
C LEU A 142 14.43 -6.48 27.95
N MET A 143 15.25 -7.19 27.16
CA MET A 143 16.01 -8.32 27.68
C MET A 143 17.07 -7.86 28.69
N GLN A 144 17.78 -6.76 28.41
CA GLN A 144 18.77 -6.19 29.32
C GLN A 144 18.11 -5.74 30.63
N ALA A 145 17.01 -4.99 30.56
CA ALA A 145 16.31 -4.52 31.75
C ALA A 145 15.76 -5.69 32.60
N ARG A 146 15.40 -6.82 31.98
CA ARG A 146 15.02 -8.04 32.69
C ARG A 146 16.21 -8.71 33.38
N GLU A 147 17.38 -8.75 32.74
CA GLU A 147 18.61 -9.26 33.36
C GLU A 147 19.02 -8.41 34.56
N ASP A 148 18.79 -7.10 34.49
CA ASP A 148 19.07 -6.14 35.57
C ASP A 148 17.94 -6.08 36.64
N GLU A 149 16.88 -6.88 36.50
CA GLU A 149 15.68 -6.91 37.34
C GLU A 149 14.98 -5.53 37.49
N ASP A 150 15.16 -4.64 36.52
CA ASP A 150 14.61 -3.28 36.52
C ASP A 150 13.22 -3.25 35.87
N TRP A 151 12.23 -3.64 36.67
CA TRP A 151 10.82 -3.66 36.26
C TRP A 151 10.27 -2.27 35.88
N GLY A 152 10.83 -1.19 36.46
CA GLY A 152 10.40 0.17 36.13
C GLY A 152 10.82 0.58 34.73
N THR A 153 12.05 0.24 34.34
CA THR A 153 12.56 0.47 32.99
C THR A 153 11.84 -0.40 31.95
N ILE A 154 11.51 -1.66 32.28
CA ILE A 154 10.68 -2.52 31.41
C ILE A 154 9.33 -1.86 31.12
N GLU A 155 8.62 -1.43 32.15
CA GLU A 155 7.32 -0.79 31.99
C GLU A 155 7.40 0.47 31.11
N GLN A 156 8.45 1.28 31.29
CA GLN A 156 8.67 2.47 30.48
C GLN A 156 8.89 2.12 28.99
N ILE A 157 9.81 1.18 28.70
CA ILE A 157 10.13 0.77 27.32
C ILE A 157 8.87 0.20 26.64
N GLU A 158 8.11 -0.63 27.33
CA GLU A 158 6.87 -1.20 26.79
C GLU A 158 5.84 -0.10 26.48
N ASN A 159 5.64 0.85 27.39
CA ASN A 159 4.68 1.94 27.18
C ASN A 159 5.08 2.85 26.01
N GLU A 160 6.37 3.18 25.88
CA GLU A 160 6.91 3.95 24.75
C GLU A 160 6.77 3.17 23.43
N PHE A 161 7.05 1.87 23.46
CA PHE A 161 6.90 0.99 22.31
C PHE A 161 5.43 0.86 21.86
N PHE A 162 4.49 0.67 22.78
CA PHE A 162 3.07 0.61 22.46
C PHE A 162 2.55 1.94 21.91
N ALA A 163 2.98 3.07 22.48
CA ALA A 163 2.65 4.39 21.97
C ALA A 163 3.17 4.57 20.52
N HIS A 164 4.39 4.12 20.22
CA HIS A 164 4.92 4.11 18.86
C HIS A 164 4.10 3.22 17.92
N CYS A 165 3.84 1.97 18.31
CA CYS A 165 3.09 1.02 17.49
C CYS A 165 1.67 1.50 17.20
N THR A 166 0.97 2.04 18.19
CA THR A 166 -0.41 2.55 18.03
C THR A 166 -0.46 3.85 17.22
N ALA A 167 0.45 4.80 17.46
CA ALA A 167 0.49 6.06 16.73
C ALA A 167 0.83 5.87 15.24
N ARG A 168 1.70 4.91 14.92
CA ARG A 168 2.20 4.67 13.56
C ARG A 168 1.54 3.49 12.85
N ASN A 169 0.71 2.73 13.57
CA ASN A 169 0.15 1.44 13.13
C ASN A 169 1.26 0.46 12.69
N ASP A 170 2.34 0.39 13.47
CA ASP A 170 3.53 -0.43 13.19
C ASP A 170 3.36 -1.88 13.63
N ARG A 171 2.55 -2.60 12.85
CA ARG A 171 2.23 -4.00 13.12
C ARG A 171 3.41 -4.92 12.93
N LEU A 172 4.34 -4.54 12.05
CA LEU A 172 5.52 -5.35 11.77
C LEU A 172 6.48 -5.31 12.94
N ALA A 173 6.81 -4.12 13.47
CA ALA A 173 7.66 -4.02 14.65
C ALA A 173 7.02 -4.74 15.85
N PHE A 174 5.73 -4.53 16.11
CA PHE A 174 5.00 -5.22 17.18
C PHE A 174 5.10 -6.74 17.07
N SER A 175 4.78 -7.30 15.89
CA SER A 175 4.84 -8.75 15.66
C SER A 175 6.26 -9.28 15.84
N LEU A 176 7.28 -8.57 15.34
CA LEU A 176 8.68 -8.98 15.46
C LEU A 176 9.16 -9.02 16.92
N VAL A 177 8.83 -8.00 17.72
CA VAL A 177 9.16 -7.98 19.15
C VAL A 177 8.42 -9.10 19.88
N TRP A 178 7.11 -9.26 19.63
CA TRP A 178 6.31 -10.35 20.19
C TRP A 178 6.94 -11.72 19.93
N PHE A 179 7.29 -12.02 18.66
CA PHE A 179 7.91 -13.29 18.29
C PHE A 179 9.29 -13.49 18.91
N ARG A 180 10.07 -12.42 19.08
CA ARG A 180 11.42 -12.51 19.67
C ARG A 180 11.35 -12.75 21.18
N LEU A 181 10.52 -11.99 21.88
CA LEU A 181 10.30 -12.14 23.33
C LEU A 181 9.64 -13.48 23.68
N GLY A 182 8.73 -13.98 22.84
CA GLY A 182 8.11 -15.29 23.02
C GLY A 182 9.07 -16.47 22.92
N ARG A 183 10.29 -16.27 22.40
CA ARG A 183 11.36 -17.29 22.43
C ARG A 183 12.16 -17.31 23.73
N SER A 184 11.96 -16.32 24.60
CA SER A 184 12.73 -16.08 25.83
C SER A 184 11.86 -16.17 27.09
N ASP A 185 10.75 -16.92 27.05
CA ASP A 185 9.77 -17.06 28.14
C ASP A 185 9.33 -15.71 28.74
N TRP A 186 9.14 -14.70 27.88
CA TRP A 186 8.61 -13.40 28.28
C TRP A 186 7.16 -13.53 28.72
N GLN A 187 6.79 -12.84 29.80
CA GLN A 187 5.42 -12.81 30.30
C GLN A 187 4.67 -11.65 29.65
N PHE A 188 3.74 -11.97 28.76
CA PHE A 188 2.89 -10.97 28.12
C PHE A 188 1.72 -10.64 29.05
N ASP A 189 1.62 -9.39 29.46
CA ASP A 189 0.51 -8.88 30.27
C ASP A 189 -0.65 -8.33 29.41
N ALA A 190 -1.69 -7.81 30.06
CA ALA A 190 -2.86 -7.27 29.38
C ALA A 190 -2.57 -6.06 28.46
N ARG A 191 -1.44 -5.34 28.64
CA ARG A 191 -1.10 -4.17 27.81
C ARG A 191 -0.68 -4.61 26.40
N TRP A 192 0.02 -5.74 26.31
CA TRP A 192 0.37 -6.39 25.04
C TRP A 192 -0.88 -6.79 24.25
N ASP A 193 -1.84 -7.44 24.90
CA ASP A 193 -3.13 -7.81 24.29
C ASP A 193 -3.93 -6.58 23.84
N ASN A 194 -3.94 -5.51 24.66
CA ASN A 194 -4.61 -4.26 24.31
C ASN A 194 -3.98 -3.59 23.08
N CYS A 195 -2.65 -3.56 23.00
CA CYS A 195 -1.94 -3.03 21.83
C CYS A 195 -2.24 -3.86 20.57
N GLN A 196 -2.23 -5.19 20.67
CA GLN A 196 -2.59 -6.07 19.55
C GLN A 196 -4.03 -5.85 19.09
N HIS A 197 -5.01 -5.83 20.00
CA HIS A 197 -6.41 -5.57 19.67
C HIS A 197 -6.60 -4.20 18.99
N HIS A 198 -5.90 -3.17 19.46
CA HIS A 198 -5.94 -1.85 18.82
C HIS A 198 -5.42 -1.92 17.38
N LEU A 199 -4.28 -2.59 17.17
CA LEU A 199 -3.71 -2.78 15.83
C LEU A 199 -4.63 -3.60 14.92
N ASP A 200 -5.35 -4.59 15.43
CA ASP A 200 -6.26 -5.43 14.66
C ASP A 200 -7.60 -4.73 14.34
N GLN A 201 -8.13 -3.89 15.24
CA GLN A 201 -9.35 -3.10 15.00
C GLN A 201 -9.18 -2.05 13.89
N THR A 202 -7.96 -1.55 13.68
CA THR A 202 -7.69 -0.65 12.54
C THR A 202 -7.88 -1.33 11.18
N ILE A 203 -7.87 -2.66 11.10
CA ILE A 203 -8.15 -3.43 9.88
C ILE A 203 -9.65 -3.39 9.58
N VAL A 204 -10.50 -3.65 10.58
CA VAL A 204 -11.94 -3.87 10.38
C VAL A 204 -12.66 -2.58 9.96
N LYS A 205 -12.20 -1.42 10.41
CA LYS A 205 -12.74 -0.11 9.98
C LYS A 205 -12.31 0.32 8.57
N SER A 206 -11.44 -0.46 7.91
CA SER A 206 -10.91 -0.16 6.57
C SER A 206 -11.48 -1.06 5.47
N ILE A 207 -12.51 -1.86 5.79
CA ILE A 207 -13.24 -2.74 4.86
C ILE A 207 -14.60 -2.13 4.51
#